data_AF-A0AAJ6E960-F1
#
_entry.id   AF-A0AAJ6E960-F1
#
_cell.length_a   1.000
_cell.length_b   1.000
_cell.length_c   1.000
_cell.angle_alpha   90.00
_cell.angle_beta   90.00
_cell.angle_gamma   90.00
#
_symmetry.space_group_name_H-M   'P 1'
#
loop_
_entity.id
_entity.type
_entity.pdbx_description
1 polymer ?
#
loop_
_entity_poly.entity_id
_entity_poly.type
_entity_poly.pdbx_seq_one_letter_code
_entity_poly.pdbx_strand_id
1 'polypeptide(L)'
;MRLFLGWCKLNQAHHLPASVPDVVRFVTDNSNISPDLMHAELTAIDEEHEALLYAPPGKARAVIKAVNAAWPIDAPRSWPAEDKGRFAELPHHLQVYLERREKQRDQAVRDAQNEAAELRKKLKKFEEANAETKTAA
;
A
#
# COMPACT_ATOMS: atom_id res chain seq x y z
N MET A 1 16.72 -15.72 -4.40
CA MET A 1 16.18 -16.59 -5.45
C MET A 1 16.03 -18.07 -5.03
N ARG A 2 15.93 -18.40 -3.73
CA ARG A 2 15.92 -19.84 -3.33
C ARG A 2 14.56 -20.47 -3.57
N LEU A 3 13.49 -19.77 -3.21
CA LEU A 3 12.12 -20.27 -3.37
C LEU A 3 11.76 -20.41 -4.85
N PHE A 4 12.11 -19.42 -5.67
CA PHE A 4 11.83 -19.47 -7.10
C PHE A 4 12.58 -20.60 -7.81
N LEU A 5 13.87 -20.82 -7.51
CA LEU A 5 14.61 -21.97 -8.05
C LEU A 5 13.96 -23.31 -7.67
N GLY A 6 13.51 -23.45 -6.43
CA GLY A 6 12.79 -24.66 -6.00
C GLY A 6 11.48 -24.85 -6.76
N TRP A 7 10.69 -23.77 -6.88
CA TRP A 7 9.44 -23.77 -7.62
C TRP A 7 9.64 -24.10 -9.11
N CYS A 8 10.67 -23.52 -9.76
CA CYS A 8 11.01 -23.80 -11.16
C CYS A 8 11.33 -25.28 -11.38
N LYS A 9 12.09 -25.91 -10.48
CA LYS A 9 12.40 -27.35 -10.54
C LYS A 9 11.14 -28.21 -10.45
N LEU A 10 10.21 -27.86 -9.56
CA LEU A 10 8.96 -28.59 -9.38
C LEU A 10 8.00 -28.42 -10.56
N ASN A 11 8.01 -27.24 -11.20
CA ASN A 11 7.07 -26.88 -12.25
C ASN A 11 7.66 -26.95 -13.67
N GLN A 12 8.86 -27.49 -13.81
CA GLN A 12 9.59 -27.58 -15.09
C GLN A 12 9.72 -26.21 -15.81
N ALA A 13 9.84 -25.14 -15.04
CA ALA A 13 10.00 -23.78 -15.56
C ALA A 13 11.48 -23.38 -15.63
N HIS A 14 11.79 -22.43 -16.51
CA HIS A 14 13.11 -21.85 -16.61
C HIS A 14 13.28 -20.71 -15.60
N HIS A 15 14.35 -20.74 -14.82
CA HIS A 15 14.66 -19.67 -13.88
C HIS A 15 15.37 -18.48 -14.56
N LEU A 16 16.03 -18.71 -15.70
CA LEU A 16 16.74 -17.67 -16.43
C LEU A 16 16.81 -17.98 -17.96
N PRO A 17 16.37 -17.06 -18.83
CA PRO A 17 15.48 -15.95 -18.50
C PRO A 17 14.14 -16.49 -17.98
N ALA A 18 13.69 -16.00 -16.83
CA ALA A 18 12.36 -16.30 -16.31
C ALA A 18 11.31 -15.57 -17.14
N SER A 19 10.26 -16.28 -17.53
CA SER A 19 9.15 -15.65 -18.23
C SER A 19 8.24 -14.91 -17.25
N VAL A 20 7.67 -13.79 -17.68
CA VAL A 20 6.67 -13.05 -16.87
C VAL A 20 5.50 -13.95 -16.43
N PRO A 21 4.93 -14.82 -17.30
CA PRO A 21 3.91 -15.79 -16.86
C PRO A 21 4.38 -16.73 -15.74
N ASP A 22 5.60 -17.25 -15.80
CA ASP A 22 6.13 -18.14 -14.76
C ASP A 22 6.29 -17.39 -13.43
N VAL A 23 6.77 -16.16 -13.46
CA VAL A 23 6.88 -15.32 -12.26
C VAL A 23 5.51 -14.99 -11.68
N VAL A 24 4.50 -14.69 -12.51
CA VAL A 24 3.11 -14.49 -12.06
C VAL A 24 2.55 -15.74 -11.39
N ARG A 25 2.78 -16.91 -11.98
CA ARG A 25 2.33 -18.19 -11.44
C ARG A 25 3.05 -18.50 -10.12
N PHE A 26 4.36 -18.27 -10.05
CA PHE A 26 5.13 -18.39 -8.82
C PHE A 26 4.55 -17.53 -7.69
N VAL A 27 4.24 -16.26 -7.97
CA VAL A 27 3.61 -15.36 -6.97
C VAL A 27 2.27 -15.93 -6.48
N THR A 28 1.44 -16.39 -7.42
CA THR A 28 0.10 -16.92 -7.12
C THR A 28 0.17 -18.19 -6.26
N ASP A 29 1.02 -19.15 -6.66
CA ASP A 29 1.22 -20.43 -5.98
C ASP A 29 1.81 -20.27 -4.57
N ASN A 30 2.50 -19.16 -4.31
CA ASN A 30 3.17 -18.87 -3.03
C ASN A 30 2.54 -17.68 -2.29
N SER A 31 1.27 -17.37 -2.55
CA SER A 31 0.53 -16.28 -1.87
C SER A 31 0.39 -16.46 -0.35
N ASN A 32 0.70 -17.65 0.17
CA ASN A 32 0.70 -17.98 1.59
C ASN A 32 1.96 -17.49 2.35
N ILE A 33 3.00 -17.01 1.66
CA ILE A 33 4.18 -16.43 2.32
C ILE A 33 3.97 -14.96 2.66
N SER A 34 4.88 -14.35 3.43
CA SER A 34 4.78 -12.92 3.73
C SER A 34 5.10 -12.05 2.50
N PRO A 35 4.46 -10.86 2.37
CA PRO A 35 4.75 -9.92 1.27
C PRO A 35 6.24 -9.54 1.20
N ASP A 36 6.88 -9.34 2.36
CA ASP A 36 8.30 -9.00 2.44
C ASP A 36 9.21 -10.10 1.88
N LEU A 37 8.88 -11.38 2.18
CA LEU A 37 9.63 -12.51 1.64
C LEU A 37 9.43 -12.64 0.14
N MET A 38 8.19 -12.44 -0.35
CA MET A 38 7.93 -12.42 -1.80
C MET A 38 8.68 -11.29 -2.49
N HIS A 39 8.67 -10.08 -1.92
CA HIS A 39 9.40 -8.95 -2.46
C HIS A 39 10.90 -9.24 -2.56
N ALA A 40 11.50 -9.79 -1.49
CA ALA A 40 12.91 -10.17 -1.49
C ALA A 40 13.24 -11.22 -2.57
N GLU A 41 12.35 -12.20 -2.79
CA GLU A 41 12.54 -13.17 -3.87
C GLU A 41 12.41 -12.54 -5.27
N LEU A 42 11.43 -11.66 -5.50
CA LEU A 42 11.29 -10.94 -6.76
C LEU A 42 12.48 -10.03 -7.05
N THR A 43 13.01 -9.33 -6.04
CA THR A 43 14.24 -8.54 -6.16
C THR A 43 15.41 -9.42 -6.58
N ALA A 44 15.58 -10.59 -5.95
CA ALA A 44 16.66 -11.49 -6.32
C ALA A 44 16.53 -12.05 -7.74
N ILE A 45 15.30 -12.31 -8.23
CA ILE A 45 15.07 -12.69 -9.63
C ILE A 45 15.50 -11.56 -10.56
N ASP A 46 15.11 -10.32 -10.26
CA ASP A 46 15.46 -9.14 -11.06
C ASP A 46 16.97 -8.89 -11.08
N GLU A 47 17.65 -9.01 -9.93
CA GLU A 47 19.11 -8.87 -9.83
C GLU A 47 19.85 -9.91 -10.69
N GLU A 48 19.40 -11.17 -10.71
CA GLU A 48 19.97 -12.20 -11.58
C GLU A 48 19.72 -11.93 -13.07
N HIS A 49 18.55 -11.39 -13.43
CA HIS A 49 18.26 -10.96 -14.80
C HIS A 49 19.16 -9.81 -15.22
N GLU A 50 19.26 -8.78 -14.39
CA GLU A 50 20.08 -7.59 -14.66
C GLU A 50 21.57 -7.94 -14.78
N ALA A 51 22.07 -8.88 -13.95
CA ALA A 51 23.44 -9.37 -14.04
C ALA A 51 23.78 -10.01 -15.39
N LEU A 52 22.80 -10.59 -16.08
CA LEU A 52 22.95 -11.17 -17.42
C LEU A 52 22.37 -10.28 -18.54
N LEU A 53 22.06 -9.02 -18.25
CA LEU A 53 21.48 -8.05 -19.20
C LEU A 53 20.10 -8.47 -19.76
N TYR A 54 19.36 -9.30 -19.02
CA TYR A 54 17.95 -9.57 -19.30
C TYR A 54 17.03 -8.53 -18.67
N ALA A 55 15.83 -8.39 -19.23
CA ALA A 55 14.81 -7.53 -18.65
C ALA A 55 14.32 -8.12 -17.32
N PRO A 56 14.22 -7.31 -16.24
CA PRO A 56 13.77 -7.77 -14.92
C PRO A 56 12.27 -8.09 -14.93
N PRO A 57 11.86 -9.36 -14.77
CA PRO A 57 10.46 -9.76 -14.88
C PRO A 57 9.62 -9.33 -13.68
N GLY A 58 10.20 -9.15 -12.49
CA GLY A 58 9.54 -8.72 -11.27
C GLY A 58 8.93 -7.32 -11.37
N LYS A 59 9.50 -6.46 -12.24
CA LYS A 59 9.00 -5.10 -12.53
C LYS A 59 7.85 -5.07 -13.54
N ALA A 60 7.49 -6.20 -14.15
CA ALA A 60 6.41 -6.26 -15.13
C ALA A 60 5.05 -5.96 -14.48
N ARG A 61 4.19 -5.21 -15.19
CA ARG A 61 2.84 -4.85 -14.70
C ARG A 61 2.00 -6.08 -14.31
N ALA A 62 2.16 -7.20 -15.01
CA ALA A 62 1.45 -8.44 -14.69
C ALA A 62 1.91 -9.02 -13.33
N VAL A 63 3.21 -8.97 -13.02
CA VAL A 63 3.75 -9.42 -11.73
C VAL A 63 3.30 -8.49 -10.61
N ILE A 64 3.36 -7.17 -10.82
CA ILE A 64 2.86 -6.18 -9.84
C ILE A 64 1.38 -6.45 -9.52
N LYS A 65 0.55 -6.69 -10.54
CA LYS A 65 -0.86 -7.05 -10.34
C LYS A 65 -1.04 -8.36 -9.57
N ALA A 66 -0.23 -9.37 -9.85
CA ALA A 66 -0.28 -10.65 -9.12
C ALA A 66 0.08 -10.48 -7.64
N VAL A 67 1.11 -9.67 -7.33
CA VAL A 67 1.50 -9.34 -5.96
C VAL A 67 0.38 -8.58 -5.25
N ASN A 68 -0.19 -7.55 -5.88
CA ASN A 68 -1.29 -6.78 -5.30
C ASN A 68 -2.55 -7.63 -5.09
N ALA A 69 -2.79 -8.63 -5.94
CA ALA A 69 -3.90 -9.56 -5.76
C ALA A 69 -3.68 -10.54 -4.61
N ALA A 70 -2.44 -11.00 -4.41
CA ALA A 70 -2.08 -11.90 -3.31
C ALA A 70 -2.12 -11.18 -1.94
N TRP A 71 -1.73 -9.91 -1.89
CA TRP A 71 -1.74 -9.09 -0.68
C TRP A 71 -2.44 -7.75 -0.94
N PRO A 72 -3.79 -7.73 -0.95
CA PRO A 72 -4.53 -6.52 -1.28
C PRO A 72 -4.38 -5.45 -0.19
N ILE A 73 -4.21 -4.21 -0.64
CA ILE A 73 -4.26 -3.01 0.19
C ILE A 73 -5.35 -2.11 -0.37
N ASP A 74 -6.29 -1.73 0.50
CA ASP A 74 -7.35 -0.82 0.09
C ASP A 74 -6.81 0.60 -0.06
N ALA A 75 -7.15 1.23 -1.18
CA ALA A 75 -6.90 2.64 -1.36
C ALA A 75 -7.68 3.47 -0.31
N PRO A 76 -7.16 4.63 0.13
CA PRO A 76 -7.83 5.47 1.11
C PRO A 76 -9.26 5.83 0.68
N ARG A 77 -10.21 5.73 1.62
CA ARG A 77 -11.64 5.88 1.31
C ARG A 77 -11.99 7.26 0.74
N SER A 78 -11.29 8.28 1.22
CA SER A 78 -11.43 9.70 0.83
C SER A 78 -11.00 9.98 -0.61
N TRP A 79 -10.27 9.08 -1.25
CA TRP A 79 -9.75 9.32 -2.59
C TRP A 79 -10.83 9.22 -3.67
N PRO A 80 -10.75 10.07 -4.73
CA PRO A 80 -11.54 9.91 -5.95
C PRO A 80 -11.32 8.56 -6.62
N ALA A 81 -12.30 8.12 -7.43
CA ALA A 81 -12.25 6.82 -8.10
C ALA A 81 -11.03 6.69 -9.04
N GLU A 82 -10.64 7.77 -9.73
CA GLU A 82 -9.46 7.77 -10.61
C GLU A 82 -8.17 7.48 -9.83
N ASP A 83 -7.98 8.15 -8.69
CA ASP A 83 -6.80 7.97 -7.86
C ASP A 83 -6.75 6.58 -7.22
N LYS A 84 -7.91 6.01 -6.86
CA LYS A 84 -8.01 4.61 -6.42
C LYS A 84 -7.58 3.64 -7.52
N GLY A 85 -7.93 3.93 -8.77
CA GLY A 85 -7.46 3.17 -9.93
C GLY A 85 -5.93 3.23 -10.07
N ARG A 86 -5.35 4.43 -10.00
CA ARG A 86 -3.89 4.62 -10.05
C ARG A 86 -3.17 3.95 -8.88
N PHE A 87 -3.74 3.99 -7.69
CA PHE A 87 -3.21 3.31 -6.50
C PHE A 87 -3.06 1.80 -6.72
N ALA A 88 -4.07 1.16 -7.33
CA ALA A 88 -4.05 -0.28 -7.60
C ALA A 88 -2.94 -0.71 -8.58
N GLU A 89 -2.41 0.22 -9.38
CA GLU A 89 -1.31 -0.03 -10.32
C GLU A 89 0.08 0.13 -9.70
N LEU A 90 0.16 0.72 -8.50
CA LEU A 90 1.43 0.91 -7.81
C LEU A 90 2.00 -0.42 -7.32
N PRO A 91 3.34 -0.55 -7.27
CA PRO A 91 4.00 -1.60 -6.49
C PRO A 91 3.51 -1.65 -5.04
N HIS A 92 3.37 -2.86 -4.50
CA HIS A 92 2.83 -3.12 -3.16
C HIS A 92 3.50 -2.28 -2.05
N HIS A 93 4.82 -2.14 -2.06
CA HIS A 93 5.53 -1.34 -1.04
C HIS A 93 5.13 0.16 -1.07
N LEU A 94 4.81 0.71 -2.25
CA LEU A 94 4.32 2.08 -2.37
C LEU A 94 2.87 2.20 -1.86
N GLN A 95 2.05 1.18 -2.08
CA GLN A 95 0.71 1.11 -1.50
C GLN A 95 0.76 1.12 0.03
N VAL A 96 1.63 0.31 0.64
CA VAL A 96 1.87 0.30 2.09
C VAL A 96 2.29 1.69 2.60
N TYR A 97 3.25 2.31 1.92
CA TYR A 97 3.76 3.63 2.31
C TYR A 97 2.65 4.70 2.26
N LEU A 98 1.89 4.76 1.17
CA LEU A 98 0.84 5.74 0.97
C LEU A 98 -0.33 5.52 1.93
N GLU A 99 -0.75 4.28 2.14
CA GLU A 99 -1.83 3.94 3.08
C GLU A 99 -1.51 4.41 4.51
N ARG A 100 -0.29 4.13 4.97
CA ARG A 100 0.20 4.57 6.28
C ARG A 100 0.22 6.10 6.39
N ARG A 101 0.74 6.78 5.37
CA ARG A 101 0.83 8.25 5.36
C ARG A 101 -0.54 8.91 5.39
N GLU A 102 -1.49 8.36 4.63
CA GLU A 102 -2.85 8.87 4.58
C GLU A 102 -3.61 8.65 5.89
N LYS A 103 -3.43 7.51 6.55
CA LYS A 103 -3.96 7.30 7.91
C LYS A 103 -3.43 8.32 8.92
N GLN A 104 -2.14 8.64 8.86
CA GLN A 104 -1.54 9.65 9.74
C GLN A 104 -2.12 11.04 9.45
N ARG A 105 -2.28 11.39 8.17
CA ARG A 105 -2.88 12.66 7.74
C ARG A 105 -4.33 12.78 8.22
N ASP A 106 -5.13 11.74 8.02
CA ASP A 106 -6.54 11.71 8.41
C ASP A 106 -6.71 11.79 9.94
N GLN A 107 -5.84 11.14 10.71
CA GLN A 107 -5.82 11.24 12.17
C GLN A 107 -5.52 12.68 12.63
N ALA A 108 -4.47 13.31 12.07
CA ALA A 108 -4.12 14.69 12.42
C ALA A 108 -5.24 15.68 12.07
N VAL A 109 -5.91 15.51 10.93
CA VAL A 109 -7.06 16.33 10.53
C VAL A 109 -8.23 16.14 11.51
N ARG A 110 -8.52 14.89 11.88
CA ARG A 110 -9.59 14.59 12.84
C ARG A 110 -9.33 15.23 14.20
N ASP A 111 -8.09 15.18 14.68
CA ASP A 111 -7.72 15.77 15.97
C ASP A 111 -7.87 17.29 15.96
N ALA A 112 -7.40 17.96 14.89
CA ALA A 112 -7.56 19.40 14.73
C ALA A 112 -9.04 19.82 14.64
N GLN A 113 -9.87 19.03 13.94
CA GLN A 113 -11.31 19.30 13.85
C GLN A 113 -12.02 19.15 15.20
N ASN A 114 -11.66 18.13 15.98
CA ASN A 114 -12.22 17.92 17.32
C ASN A 114 -11.81 19.06 18.26
N GLU A 115 -10.55 19.47 18.25
CA GLU A 115 -10.07 20.59 19.07
C GLU A 115 -10.79 21.90 18.74
N ALA A 116 -10.90 22.23 17.44
CA ALA A 116 -11.63 23.40 16.99
C ALA A 116 -13.11 23.36 17.40
N ALA A 117 -13.75 22.19 17.36
CA ALA A 117 -15.13 22.01 17.79
C ALA A 117 -15.30 22.24 19.30
N GLU A 118 -14.38 21.72 20.12
CA GLU A 118 -14.39 21.92 21.57
C GLU A 118 -14.13 23.38 21.96
N LEU A 119 -13.19 24.05 21.29
CA LEU A 119 -12.95 25.48 21.51
C LEU A 119 -14.18 26.32 21.17
N ARG A 120 -14.87 26.02 20.06
CA ARG A 120 -16.12 26.70 19.69
C ARG A 120 -17.22 26.49 20.74
N LYS A 121 -17.36 25.28 21.28
CA LYS A 121 -18.32 25.01 22.37
C LYS A 121 -17.98 25.81 23.63
N LYS A 122 -16.70 25.85 24.02
CA LYS A 122 -16.24 26.62 25.19
C LYS A 122 -16.50 28.11 25.01
N LEU A 123 -16.14 28.67 23.86
CA LEU A 123 -16.36 30.08 23.52
C LEU A 123 -17.84 30.43 23.61
N LYS A 124 -18.72 29.62 23.00
CA LYS A 124 -20.17 29.82 23.07
C LYS A 124 -20.69 29.85 24.52
N LYS A 125 -20.24 28.93 25.38
CA LYS A 125 -20.60 28.92 26.80
C LYS A 125 -20.13 30.17 27.54
N PHE A 126 -18.92 30.67 27.22
CA PHE A 126 -18.41 31.92 27.80
C PHE A 126 -19.22 33.15 27.35
N GLU A 127 -19.63 33.20 26.07
CA GLU A 127 -20.49 34.27 25.55
C GLU A 127 -21.87 34.26 26.20
N GLU A 128 -22.50 33.08 26.33
CA GLU A 128 -23.79 32.90 27.00
C GLU A 128 -23.74 33.34 28.47
N ALA A 129 -22.72 32.90 29.23
CA ALA A 129 -22.54 33.28 30.63
C ALA A 129 -22.30 34.80 30.80
N ASN A 130 -21.52 35.42 29.90
CA ASN A 130 -21.28 36.87 29.95
C ASN A 130 -22.53 37.68 29.57
N ALA A 131 -23.38 37.17 28.69
CA ALA A 131 -24.64 37.81 28.34
C ALA A 131 -25.61 37.80 29.53
N GLU A 132 -25.76 36.67 30.23
CA GLU A 132 -26.61 36.54 31.42
C GLU A 132 -26.17 37.49 32.55
N THR A 133 -24.85 37.58 32.78
CA THR A 133 -24.27 38.47 33.81
C THR A 133 -24.52 39.96 33.51
N LYS A 134 -24.60 40.34 32.23
CA LYS A 134 -24.89 41.72 31.81
C LYS A 134 -26.36 42.10 31.92
N THR A 135 -27.28 41.14 31.84
CA THR A 135 -28.73 41.39 32.00
C THR A 135 -29.19 41.42 33.46
N ALA A 136 -28.39 40.91 34.39
CA ALA A 136 -28.68 40.88 35.82
C ALA A 136 -28.15 42.09 36.62
N ALA A 137 -27.40 42.98 35.96
CA ALA A 137 -26.86 44.23 36.50
C ALA A 137 -27.64 45.44 35.97
#